data_AF-A0A937TL60-F1
#
_entry.id   AF-A0A937TL60-F1
#
_cell.length_a   1.000
_cell.length_b   1.000
_cell.length_c   1.000
_cell.angle_alpha   90.00
_cell.angle_beta   90.00
_cell.angle_gamma   90.00
#
_symmetry.space_group_name_H-M   'P 1'
#
loop_
_entity.id
_entity.type
_entity.pdbx_description
1 polymer ?
#
loop_
_entity_poly.entity_id
_entity_poly.type
_entity_poly.pdbx_seq_one_letter_code
_entity_poly.pdbx_strand_id
1 'polypeptide(L)'
;MRRWTGRHYISFILIIMLMAMALTASGCQDFGTFPTPEPPAQEQERPVSTTFINSGDRAVIAVYEHLLSLAESHEAKDYLAEFSAVSDNWSAKSELFTDGSSVWYVAVDMSTVESWQEKPYWQQASWFVYQDGRVIPSNRLQANALRIESDLQELSPPPPAE
;
A
#
# COMPACT_ATOMS: atom_id res chain seq x y z
N MET A 1 -37.94 56.68 -23.71
CA MET A 1 -37.37 55.62 -24.59
C MET A 1 -35.90 55.48 -24.19
N ARG A 2 -35.30 54.33 -23.87
CA ARG A 2 -35.65 52.92 -24.06
C ARG A 2 -35.02 52.12 -22.90
N ARG A 3 -35.83 51.27 -22.30
CA ARG A 3 -35.45 50.16 -21.42
C ARG A 3 -34.44 49.26 -22.16
N TRP A 4 -33.16 49.28 -21.82
CA TRP A 4 -32.16 48.42 -22.49
C TRP A 4 -31.08 47.79 -21.62
N THR A 5 -30.95 48.16 -20.34
CA THR A 5 -29.96 47.56 -19.42
C THR A 5 -30.56 46.50 -18.48
N GLY A 6 -31.86 46.56 -18.17
CA GLY A 6 -32.50 45.62 -17.25
C GLY A 6 -32.70 44.21 -17.80
N ARG A 7 -32.77 44.04 -19.14
CA ARG A 7 -33.07 42.75 -19.76
C ARG A 7 -31.88 41.78 -19.74
N HIS A 8 -30.66 42.29 -19.84
CA HIS A 8 -29.45 41.47 -19.70
C HIS A 8 -29.15 41.12 -18.24
N TYR A 9 -29.45 42.04 -17.32
CA TYR A 9 -29.26 41.80 -15.88
C TYR A 9 -30.23 40.75 -15.35
N ILE A 10 -31.52 40.82 -15.75
CA ILE A 10 -32.52 39.80 -15.40
C ILE A 10 -32.15 38.44 -16.00
N SER A 11 -31.66 38.40 -17.24
CA SER A 11 -31.24 37.15 -17.89
C SER A 11 -30.02 36.53 -17.21
N PHE A 12 -29.06 37.34 -16.72
CA PHE A 12 -27.90 36.86 -15.98
C PHE A 12 -28.29 36.31 -14.60
N ILE A 13 -29.18 36.99 -13.88
CA ILE A 13 -29.71 36.50 -12.60
C ILE A 13 -30.46 35.18 -12.79
N LEU A 14 -31.26 35.06 -13.86
CA LEU A 14 -31.99 33.82 -14.17
C LEU A 14 -31.05 32.65 -14.45
N ILE A 15 -29.95 32.87 -15.17
CA ILE A 15 -28.94 31.83 -15.45
C ILE A 15 -28.21 31.41 -14.17
N ILE A 16 -27.80 32.36 -13.33
CA ILE A 16 -27.13 32.07 -12.04
C ILE A 16 -28.08 31.30 -11.11
N MET A 17 -29.36 31.70 -11.06
CA MET A 17 -30.37 31.01 -10.26
C MET A 17 -30.66 29.59 -10.78
N LEU A 18 -30.68 29.38 -12.11
CA LEU A 18 -30.83 28.06 -12.72
C LEU A 18 -29.62 27.15 -12.44
N MET A 19 -28.41 27.69 -12.44
CA MET A 19 -27.20 26.95 -12.04
C MET A 19 -27.22 26.58 -10.55
N ALA A 20 -27.70 27.47 -9.68
CA ALA A 20 -27.83 27.18 -8.25
C ALA A 20 -28.89 26.11 -7.96
N MET A 21 -29.98 26.03 -8.74
CA MET A 21 -30.99 24.98 -8.62
C MET A 21 -30.53 23.62 -9.15
N ALA A 22 -29.59 23.57 -10.10
CA ALA A 22 -29.03 22.30 -10.58
C ALA A 22 -28.09 21.63 -9.56
N LEU A 23 -27.53 22.40 -8.62
CA LEU A 23 -26.62 21.90 -7.58
C LEU A 23 -27.35 21.33 -6.33
N THR A 24 -28.67 21.49 -6.23
CA THR A 24 -29.46 20.97 -5.10
C THR A 24 -30.31 19.74 -5.44
N ALA A 25 -30.16 19.20 -6.67
CA ALA A 25 -30.91 18.05 -7.17
C ALA A 25 -30.10 16.72 -7.19
N SER A 26 -28.99 16.62 -6.46
CA SER A 26 -28.52 15.32 -5.97
C SER A 26 -29.17 15.10 -4.60
N GLY A 27 -30.43 14.67 -4.62
CA GLY A 27 -31.11 14.21 -3.42
C GLY A 27 -30.29 13.08 -2.81
N CYS A 28 -29.77 13.32 -1.61
CA CYS A 28 -29.31 12.27 -0.72
C CYS A 28 -30.43 11.24 -0.62
N GLN A 29 -30.18 10.05 -1.18
CA GLN A 29 -30.99 8.89 -0.85
C GLN A 29 -30.94 8.71 0.66
N ASP A 30 -32.14 8.64 1.22
CA ASP A 30 -32.45 8.25 2.58
C ASP A 30 -31.66 7.00 2.96
N PHE A 31 -30.63 7.18 3.80
CA PHE A 31 -29.98 6.11 4.54
C PHE A 31 -30.13 6.43 6.02
N GLY A 32 -31.16 5.83 6.62
CA GLY A 32 -31.10 5.19 7.93
C GLY A 32 -30.67 6.04 9.13
N THR A 33 -31.52 6.03 10.15
CA THR A 33 -31.20 6.35 11.55
C THR A 33 -29.73 6.07 11.92
N PHE A 34 -29.01 7.13 12.30
CA PHE A 34 -27.65 7.04 12.86
C PHE A 34 -27.65 6.10 14.08
N PRO A 35 -26.86 5.00 14.10
CA PRO A 35 -26.61 4.30 15.34
C PRO A 35 -25.68 5.13 16.23
N THR A 36 -25.92 5.05 17.54
CA THR A 36 -25.09 5.60 18.62
C THR A 36 -23.59 5.31 18.40
N PRO A 37 -22.66 6.20 18.80
CA PRO A 37 -21.23 5.91 18.67
C PRO A 37 -20.88 4.63 19.43
N GLU A 38 -20.39 3.63 18.71
CA GLU A 38 -19.77 2.45 19.29
C GLU A 38 -18.52 2.90 20.10
N PRO A 39 -18.30 2.38 21.31
CA PRO A 39 -17.04 2.62 22.02
C PRO A 39 -15.87 2.17 21.13
N PRO A 40 -14.69 2.81 21.24
CA PRO A 40 -13.57 2.54 20.34
C PRO A 40 -13.33 1.03 20.30
N ALA A 41 -13.49 0.46 19.11
CA ALA A 41 -13.11 -0.91 18.86
C ALA A 41 -11.66 -1.05 19.33
N GLN A 42 -11.43 -1.96 20.28
CA GLN A 42 -10.09 -2.48 20.52
C GLN A 42 -9.49 -2.77 19.15
N GLU A 43 -8.27 -2.29 18.90
CA GLU A 43 -7.51 -2.63 17.70
C GLU A 43 -7.68 -4.13 17.46
N GLN A 44 -8.48 -4.43 16.45
CA GLN A 44 -8.68 -5.78 16.01
C GLN A 44 -7.32 -6.18 15.47
N GLU A 45 -6.57 -6.95 16.26
CA GLU A 45 -5.41 -7.70 15.81
C GLU A 45 -5.79 -8.24 14.44
N ARG A 46 -5.20 -7.68 13.37
CA ARG A 46 -5.55 -8.08 12.01
C ARG A 46 -5.44 -9.59 12.01
N PRO A 47 -6.48 -10.34 11.62
CA PRO A 47 -6.37 -11.79 11.57
C PRO A 47 -5.13 -12.08 10.75
N VAL A 48 -4.14 -12.76 11.36
CA VAL A 48 -2.94 -13.22 10.67
C VAL A 48 -3.45 -13.80 9.37
N SER A 49 -3.10 -13.16 8.25
CA SER A 49 -3.55 -13.58 6.93
C SER A 49 -3.02 -14.99 6.75
N THR A 50 -3.82 -16.01 7.06
CA THR A 50 -3.45 -17.42 6.86
C THR A 50 -3.56 -17.73 5.37
N THR A 51 -2.97 -16.88 4.54
CA THR A 51 -2.85 -17.08 3.11
C THR A 51 -1.83 -18.18 2.95
N PHE A 52 -2.33 -19.40 2.77
CA PHE A 52 -1.50 -20.57 2.53
C PHE A 52 -0.66 -20.36 1.26
N ILE A 53 0.67 -20.42 1.38
CA ILE A 53 1.60 -20.13 0.28
C ILE A 53 1.85 -21.40 -0.53
N ASN A 54 1.13 -21.53 -1.65
CA ASN A 54 1.20 -22.68 -2.55
C ASN A 54 1.79 -22.38 -3.94
N SER A 55 2.18 -21.14 -4.22
CA SER A 55 2.75 -20.73 -5.50
C SER A 55 3.84 -19.67 -5.32
N GLY A 56 4.68 -19.50 -6.35
CA GLY A 56 5.71 -18.48 -6.39
C GLY A 56 5.14 -17.06 -6.30
N ASP A 57 4.06 -16.79 -7.03
CA ASP A 57 3.39 -15.48 -7.00
C ASP A 57 2.85 -15.14 -5.61
N ARG A 58 2.28 -16.13 -4.91
CA ARG A 58 1.84 -15.96 -3.52
C ARG A 58 3.00 -15.69 -2.58
N ALA A 59 4.16 -16.32 -2.81
CA ALA A 59 5.35 -16.05 -2.03
C ALA A 59 5.87 -14.61 -2.26
N VAL A 60 5.88 -14.13 -3.51
CA VAL A 60 6.25 -12.74 -3.83
C VAL A 60 5.30 -11.75 -3.16
N ILE A 61 3.99 -11.98 -3.25
CA ILE A 61 2.97 -11.14 -2.60
C ILE A 61 3.16 -11.13 -1.08
N ALA A 62 3.43 -12.28 -0.47
CA ALA A 62 3.68 -12.36 0.98
C ALA A 62 4.89 -11.51 1.40
N VAL A 63 5.97 -11.48 0.61
CA VAL A 63 7.10 -10.58 0.86
C VAL A 63 6.67 -9.12 0.78
N TYR A 64 5.88 -8.75 -0.24
CA TYR A 64 5.39 -7.37 -0.37
C TYR A 64 4.49 -6.96 0.79
N GLU A 65 3.56 -7.83 1.20
CA GLU A 65 2.68 -7.59 2.36
C GLU A 65 3.48 -7.46 3.66
N HIS A 66 4.53 -8.28 3.83
CA HIS A 66 5.47 -8.17 4.94
C HIS A 66 6.19 -6.82 4.95
N LEU A 67 6.80 -6.40 3.83
CA LEU A 67 7.48 -5.11 3.72
C LEU A 67 6.52 -3.94 3.97
N LEU A 68 5.30 -4.02 3.45
CA LEU A 68 4.27 -3.01 3.68
C LEU A 68 3.85 -2.95 5.15
N SER A 69 3.87 -4.07 5.87
CA SER A 69 3.59 -4.09 7.31
C SER A 69 4.67 -3.38 8.14
N LEU A 70 5.92 -3.34 7.64
CA LEU A 70 7.03 -2.62 8.28
C LEU A 70 7.04 -1.13 7.93
N ALA A 71 6.49 -0.76 6.78
CA ALA A 71 6.36 0.60 6.31
C ALA A 71 5.13 1.28 6.93
N GLU A 72 5.16 1.65 8.21
CA GLU A 72 4.00 2.26 8.87
C GLU A 72 3.80 3.73 8.46
N SER A 73 4.89 4.48 8.26
CA SER A 73 4.82 5.89 7.86
C SER A 73 4.48 6.08 6.39
N HIS A 74 4.02 7.29 6.03
CA HIS A 74 3.79 7.64 4.63
C HIS A 74 5.11 7.63 3.84
N GLU A 75 6.19 8.15 4.42
CA GLU A 75 7.52 8.17 3.79
C GLU A 75 8.03 6.75 3.46
N ALA A 76 7.88 5.81 4.39
CA ALA A 76 8.27 4.42 4.16
C ALA A 76 7.42 3.75 3.06
N LYS A 77 6.11 4.06 3.02
CA LYS A 77 5.20 3.53 1.98
C LYS A 77 5.51 4.09 0.61
N ASP A 78 5.80 5.40 0.53
CA ASP A 78 6.17 6.05 -0.72
C ASP A 78 7.48 5.46 -1.25
N TYR A 79 8.48 5.28 -0.39
CA TYR A 79 9.75 4.65 -0.76
C TYR A 79 9.56 3.20 -1.25
N LEU A 80 8.75 2.41 -0.53
CA LEU A 80 8.42 1.05 -0.94
C LEU A 80 7.64 1.01 -2.26
N ALA A 81 6.75 1.98 -2.49
CA ALA A 81 5.99 2.10 -3.72
C ALA A 81 6.90 2.42 -4.92
N GLU A 82 7.81 3.39 -4.77
CA GLU A 82 8.82 3.72 -5.78
C GLU A 82 9.68 2.51 -6.14
N PHE A 83 10.19 1.80 -5.12
CA PHE A 83 10.91 0.55 -5.30
C PHE A 83 10.08 -0.47 -6.09
N SER A 84 8.84 -0.70 -5.66
CA SER A 84 7.96 -1.68 -6.31
C SER A 84 7.63 -1.36 -7.76
N ALA A 85 7.55 -0.07 -8.10
CA ALA A 85 7.24 0.41 -9.45
C ALA A 85 8.35 0.11 -10.46
N VAL A 86 9.61 0.00 -9.99
CA VAL A 86 10.77 -0.29 -10.84
C VAL A 86 11.29 -1.73 -10.67
N SER A 87 10.80 -2.47 -9.68
CA SER A 87 11.20 -3.86 -9.42
C SER A 87 10.33 -4.86 -10.20
N ASP A 88 10.78 -5.30 -11.37
CA ASP A 88 10.08 -6.32 -12.17
C ASP A 88 10.76 -7.71 -12.10
N ASN A 89 12.03 -7.76 -11.70
CA ASN A 89 12.86 -8.95 -11.65
C ASN A 89 12.73 -9.73 -10.33
N TRP A 90 11.49 -10.06 -9.96
CA TRP A 90 11.21 -10.95 -8.83
C TRP A 90 11.28 -12.41 -9.26
N SER A 91 11.86 -13.25 -8.40
CA SER A 91 11.92 -14.69 -8.60
C SER A 91 11.54 -15.41 -7.31
N ALA A 92 10.82 -16.53 -7.44
CA ALA A 92 10.44 -17.38 -6.32
C ALA A 92 10.77 -18.84 -6.65
N LYS A 93 11.61 -19.47 -5.82
CA LYS A 93 12.05 -20.86 -5.98
C LYS A 93 11.67 -21.66 -4.74
N SER A 94 10.95 -22.77 -4.93
CA SER A 94 10.62 -23.67 -3.84
C SER A 94 11.83 -24.55 -3.49
N GLU A 95 12.18 -24.59 -2.21
CA GLU A 95 13.16 -25.50 -1.62
C GLU A 95 12.43 -26.51 -0.74
N LEU A 96 12.62 -27.80 -1.03
CA LEU A 96 12.04 -28.90 -0.27
C LEU A 96 13.04 -29.38 0.78
N PHE A 97 12.60 -29.54 2.02
CA PHE A 97 13.40 -30.11 3.09
C PHE A 97 13.18 -31.63 3.20
N THR A 98 14.09 -32.29 3.92
CA THR A 98 14.06 -33.74 4.13
C THR A 98 12.87 -34.23 4.94
N ASP A 99 12.23 -33.34 5.72
CA ASP A 99 11.02 -33.60 6.49
C ASP A 99 9.73 -33.46 5.66
N GLY A 100 9.84 -33.13 4.37
CA GLY A 100 8.70 -32.91 3.47
C GLY A 100 8.10 -31.51 3.55
N SER A 101 8.62 -30.64 4.42
CA SER A 101 8.26 -29.22 4.42
C SER A 101 8.90 -28.49 3.23
N SER A 102 8.33 -27.34 2.84
CA SER A 102 8.90 -26.50 1.79
C SER A 102 8.96 -25.04 2.23
N VAL A 103 9.99 -24.34 1.77
CA VAL A 103 10.12 -22.89 1.88
C VAL A 103 10.28 -22.30 0.49
N TRP A 104 9.73 -21.12 0.27
CA TRP A 104 10.00 -20.35 -0.93
C TRP A 104 11.18 -19.42 -0.67
N TYR A 105 12.20 -19.53 -1.49
CA TYR A 105 13.25 -18.53 -1.62
C TYR A 105 12.82 -17.49 -2.63
N VAL A 106 12.46 -16.30 -2.14
CA VAL A 106 12.06 -15.16 -2.96
C VAL A 106 13.24 -14.21 -3.07
N ALA A 107 13.59 -13.79 -4.28
CA ALA A 107 14.68 -12.85 -4.53
C ALA A 107 14.26 -11.80 -5.54
N VAL A 108 14.72 -10.57 -5.31
CA VAL A 108 14.63 -9.44 -6.22
C VAL A 108 16.04 -9.09 -6.69
N ASP A 109 16.21 -8.89 -7.99
CA ASP A 109 17.47 -8.48 -8.60
C ASP A 109 17.26 -7.34 -9.60
N MET A 110 17.57 -6.13 -9.16
CA MET A 110 17.47 -4.89 -9.91
C MET A 110 18.84 -4.37 -10.36
N SER A 111 19.89 -5.19 -10.33
CA SER A 111 21.24 -4.78 -10.73
C SER A 111 21.33 -4.28 -12.19
N THR A 112 20.38 -4.66 -13.03
CA THR A 112 20.25 -4.25 -14.43
C THR A 112 19.27 -3.09 -14.65
N VAL A 113 18.59 -2.62 -13.60
CA VAL A 113 17.56 -1.57 -13.67
C VAL A 113 18.22 -0.21 -13.44
N GLU A 114 18.43 0.54 -14.52
CA GLU A 114 19.13 1.85 -14.48
C GLU A 114 18.37 2.94 -13.70
N SER A 115 17.05 2.79 -13.53
CA SER A 115 16.20 3.78 -12.87
C SER A 115 16.33 3.81 -11.35
N TRP A 116 16.87 2.76 -10.72
CA TRP A 116 17.05 2.72 -9.27
C TRP A 116 18.44 3.23 -8.86
N GLN A 117 18.51 4.49 -8.44
CA GLN A 117 19.77 5.18 -8.08
C GLN A 117 19.97 5.34 -6.56
N GLU A 118 19.06 4.75 -5.79
CA GLU A 118 19.04 4.80 -4.35
C GLU A 118 20.11 3.89 -3.71
N LYS A 119 19.91 3.48 -2.46
CA LYS A 119 20.87 2.70 -1.68
C LYS A 119 21.23 1.38 -2.40
N PRO A 120 22.52 1.06 -2.63
CA PRO A 120 22.94 -0.11 -3.41
C PRO A 120 22.42 -1.46 -2.89
N TYR A 121 22.23 -1.60 -1.57
CA TYR A 121 21.72 -2.85 -0.99
C TYR A 121 20.24 -3.10 -1.29
N TRP A 122 19.49 -2.11 -1.78
CA TRP A 122 18.14 -2.32 -2.29
C TRP A 122 18.10 -2.98 -3.66
N GLN A 123 19.22 -3.00 -4.39
CA GLN A 123 19.27 -3.57 -5.73
C GLN A 123 19.13 -5.10 -5.72
N GLN A 124 19.55 -5.77 -4.64
CA GLN A 124 19.50 -7.23 -4.57
C GLN A 124 19.16 -7.66 -3.15
N ALA A 125 18.03 -8.32 -2.97
CA ALA A 125 17.59 -8.80 -1.66
C ALA A 125 16.81 -10.11 -1.79
N SER A 126 16.72 -10.85 -0.69
CA SER A 126 16.05 -12.14 -0.67
C SER A 126 15.39 -12.43 0.66
N TRP A 127 14.30 -13.18 0.62
CA TRP A 127 13.52 -13.62 1.77
C TRP A 127 13.19 -15.10 1.67
N PHE A 128 12.99 -15.70 2.84
CA PHE A 128 12.38 -17.03 2.98
C PHE A 128 10.92 -16.86 3.35
N VAL A 129 10.03 -17.50 2.59
CA VAL A 129 8.58 -17.49 2.84
C VAL A 129 8.12 -18.90 3.15
N TYR A 130 7.56 -19.08 4.34
CA TYR A 130 7.01 -20.34 4.82
C TYR A 130 5.57 -20.53 4.33
N GLN A 131 5.08 -21.78 4.32
CA GLN A 131 3.72 -22.10 3.86
C GLN A 131 2.62 -21.40 4.67
N ASP A 132 2.90 -21.06 5.92
CA ASP A 132 2.01 -20.34 6.84
C ASP A 132 1.99 -18.82 6.61
N GLY A 133 2.75 -18.31 5.63
CA GLY A 133 2.83 -16.89 5.32
C GLY A 133 3.93 -16.15 6.10
N ARG A 134 4.66 -16.82 7.00
CA ARG A 134 5.78 -16.18 7.69
C ARG A 134 6.90 -15.83 6.71
N VAL A 135 7.35 -14.58 6.73
CA VAL A 135 8.47 -14.08 5.93
C VAL A 135 9.66 -13.81 6.84
N ILE A 136 10.85 -14.23 6.42
CA ILE A 136 12.11 -14.00 7.14
C ILE A 136 13.16 -13.47 6.16
N PRO A 137 13.91 -12.40 6.49
CA PRO A 137 14.99 -11.92 5.64
C PRO A 137 16.09 -12.99 5.49
N SER A 138 16.53 -13.23 4.27
CA SER A 138 17.62 -14.17 3.96
C SER A 138 18.97 -13.48 4.01
N ASN A 139 19.99 -14.19 4.50
CA ASN A 139 21.37 -13.73 4.52
C ASN A 139 22.14 -14.01 3.22
N ARG A 140 21.56 -14.72 2.25
CA ARG A 140 22.25 -15.19 1.02
C ARG A 140 22.70 -14.05 0.11
N LEU A 141 22.02 -12.91 0.14
CA LEU A 141 22.39 -11.70 -0.59
C LEU A 141 22.92 -10.64 0.38
N GLN A 142 24.03 -10.96 1.07
CA GLN A 142 24.73 -10.05 2.00
C GLN A 142 23.84 -9.46 3.11
N ALA A 143 22.80 -10.20 3.51
CA ALA A 143 21.77 -9.72 4.45
C ALA A 143 21.08 -8.41 4.03
N ASN A 144 21.02 -8.11 2.74
CA ASN A 144 20.39 -6.89 2.23
C ASN A 144 18.91 -6.80 2.59
N ALA A 145 18.17 -7.92 2.59
CA ALA A 145 16.78 -7.94 3.04
C ALA A 145 16.62 -7.43 4.48
N LEU A 146 17.53 -7.80 5.39
CA LEU A 146 17.50 -7.30 6.77
C LEU A 146 17.70 -5.78 6.81
N ARG A 147 18.60 -5.25 5.97
CA ARG A 147 18.88 -3.81 5.89
C ARG A 147 17.70 -3.02 5.32
N ILE A 148 17.00 -3.59 4.33
CA ILE A 148 15.76 -3.04 3.78
C ILE A 148 14.68 -2.99 4.86
N GLU A 149 14.49 -4.09 5.60
CA GLU A 149 13.51 -4.13 6.70
C GLU A 149 13.84 -3.12 7.80
N SER A 150 15.12 -2.94 8.15
CA SER A 150 15.56 -1.90 9.08
C SER A 150 15.29 -0.49 8.56
N ASP A 151 15.57 -0.21 7.28
CA ASP A 151 15.27 1.10 6.68
C ASP A 151 13.78 1.45 6.78
N LEU A 152 12.90 0.50 6.47
CA LEU A 152 11.46 0.73 6.52
C LEU A 152 10.95 1.02 7.94
N GLN A 153 11.54 0.35 8.94
CA GLN A 153 11.26 0.60 10.36
C GLN A 153 11.83 1.94 10.83
N GLU A 154 13.04 2.32 10.41
CA GLU A 154 13.65 3.61 10.76
C GLU A 154 12.84 4.79 10.18
N LEU A 155 12.33 4.63 8.96
CA LEU A 155 11.40 5.59 8.35
C LEU A 155 10.03 5.61 9.01
N SER A 156 9.73 4.62 9.87
CA SER A 156 8.46 4.45 10.57
C SER A 156 8.64 4.57 12.09
N PRO A 157 9.15 5.70 12.61
CA PRO A 157 9.36 5.84 14.04
C PRO A 157 8.03 5.74 14.79
N PRO A 158 8.01 5.10 15.97
CA PRO A 158 6.79 4.99 16.76
C PRO A 158 6.28 6.39 17.14
N PRO A 159 4.96 6.57 17.27
CA PRO A 159 4.40 7.84 17.74
C PRO A 159 5.01 8.19 19.11
N PRO A 160 5.25 9.48 19.38
CA PRO A 160 5.80 9.90 20.67
C PRO A 160 4.92 9.39 21.81
N ALA A 161 5.53 8.85 22.86
CA ALA A 161 4.81 8.41 24.05
C ALA A 161 4.09 9.61 24.69
N GLU A 162 2.77 9.50 24.88
CA GLU A 162 1.92 10.49 25.56
C GLU A 162 2.13 10.49 27.09
#